data_AF-A0A349FZ09-F1
#
_entry.id   AF-A0A349FZ09-F1
#
_cell.length_a   1.000
_cell.length_b   1.000
_cell.length_c   1.000
_cell.angle_alpha   90.00
_cell.angle_beta   90.00
_cell.angle_gamma   90.00
#
_symmetry.space_group_name_H-M   'P 1'
#
loop_
_entity.id
_entity.type
_entity.pdbx_description
1 polymer ?
#
loop_
_entity_poly.entity_id
_entity_poly.type
_entity_poly.pdbx_seq_one_letter_code
_entity_poly.pdbx_strand_id
1 'polypeptide(L)' 'MKYIRILFTIAFGIIYWPVNIVHTKVQKWYFAEKKKDIIIWYLFTPFYWIIVAITFIISVPYEFIIARDIH' A
#
# COMPACT_ATOMS: atom_id res chain seq x y z
N MET A 1 19.63 10.88 18.04
CA MET A 1 18.94 10.73 16.73
C MET A 1 18.27 9.37 16.53
N LYS A 2 18.79 8.25 17.09
CA LYS A 2 18.19 6.91 16.96
C LYS A 2 16.72 6.83 17.42
N TYR A 3 16.38 7.40 18.56
CA TYR A 3 15.02 7.40 19.10
C TYR A 3 14.00 8.18 18.24
N ILE A 4 14.43 9.27 17.61
CA ILE A 4 13.57 10.06 16.71
C ILE A 4 13.24 9.25 15.45
N ARG A 5 14.21 8.49 14.90
CA ARG A 5 13.98 7.61 13.75
C ARG A 5 13.03 6.47 14.08
N ILE A 6 13.21 5.80 15.22
CA ILE A 6 12.28 4.76 15.70
C ILE A 6 10.85 5.31 15.80
N LEU A 7 10.68 6.53 16.32
CA LEU A 7 9.38 7.18 16.40
C LEU A 7 8.75 7.41 15.02
N PHE A 8 9.54 7.86 14.03
CA PHE A 8 9.09 7.99 12.64
C PHE A 8 8.74 6.63 12.03
N THR A 9 9.57 5.61 12.20
CA THR A 9 9.31 4.26 11.69
C THR A 9 8.00 3.71 12.24
N ILE A 10 7.73 3.89 13.54
CA ILE A 10 6.44 3.49 14.15
C ILE A 10 5.28 4.33 13.59
N ALA A 11 5.42 5.65 13.50
CA ALA A 11 4.36 6.53 13.01
C ALA A 11 3.99 6.22 11.54
N PHE A 12 4.98 6.01 10.67
CA PHE A 12 4.75 5.60 9.30
C PHE A 12 4.23 4.16 9.21
N GLY A 13 4.68 3.26 10.08
CA GLY A 13 4.17 1.89 10.16
C GLY A 13 2.67 1.82 10.49
N ILE A 14 2.19 2.68 11.39
CA ILE A 14 0.76 2.80 11.74
C ILE A 14 -0.09 3.20 10.53
N ILE A 15 0.45 4.01 9.61
CA ILE A 15 -0.25 4.45 8.40
C ILE A 15 -0.10 3.41 7.28
N TYR A 16 1.10 2.89 7.09
CA TYR A 16 1.44 1.91 6.05
C TYR A 16 0.65 0.60 6.23
N TRP A 17 0.57 0.09 7.46
CA TRP A 17 -0.08 -1.19 7.75
C TRP A 17 -1.55 -1.27 7.26
N PRO A 18 -2.46 -0.36 7.66
CA PRO A 18 -3.85 -0.43 7.22
C PRO A 18 -3.98 -0.20 5.71
N VAL A 19 -3.18 0.70 5.13
CA VAL A 19 -3.18 0.96 3.68
C VAL A 19 -2.77 -0.30 2.92
N ASN A 20 -1.71 -0.98 3.35
CA ASN A 20 -1.24 -2.21 2.72
C ASN A 20 -2.26 -3.36 2.84
N ILE A 21 -2.97 -3.45 3.97
CA ILE A 21 -4.07 -4.42 4.13
C ILE A 21 -5.19 -4.15 3.13
N VAL A 22 -5.62 -2.89 3.01
CA VAL A 22 -6.67 -2.48 2.06
C VAL A 22 -6.22 -2.80 0.63
N HIS A 23 -5.02 -2.39 0.25
CA HIS A 23 -4.44 -2.69 -1.06
C HIS A 23 -4.43 -4.20 -1.35
N THR A 24 -3.95 -5.02 -0.41
CA THR A 24 -3.88 -6.48 -0.61
C THR A 24 -5.26 -7.10 -0.78
N LYS A 25 -6.28 -6.64 -0.02
CA LYS A 25 -7.66 -7.12 -0.16
C LYS A 25 -8.25 -6.72 -1.51
N VAL A 26 -8.08 -5.46 -1.91
CA VAL A 26 -8.58 -4.92 -3.18
C VAL A 26 -7.89 -5.63 -4.35
N GLN A 27 -6.58 -5.84 -4.30
CA GLN A 27 -5.81 -6.54 -5.32
C GLN A 27 -6.32 -7.98 -5.50
N LYS A 28 -6.54 -8.72 -4.40
CA LYS A 28 -7.09 -10.07 -4.47
C LYS A 28 -8.48 -10.08 -5.09
N TRP A 29 -9.35 -9.16 -4.67
CA TRP A 29 -10.69 -9.03 -5.23
C TRP A 29 -10.65 -8.67 -6.72
N TYR A 30 -9.85 -7.68 -7.11
CA TYR A 30 -9.73 -7.22 -8.50
C TYR A 30 -9.27 -8.34 -9.45
N PHE A 31 -8.27 -9.14 -9.05
CA PHE A 31 -7.84 -10.27 -9.87
C PHE A 31 -8.82 -11.44 -9.88
N ALA A 32 -9.61 -11.62 -8.81
CA ALA A 32 -10.70 -12.58 -8.81
C ALA A 32 -11.84 -12.14 -9.74
N GLU A 33 -12.19 -10.84 -9.71
CA GLU A 33 -13.27 -10.27 -10.52
C GLU A 33 -12.96 -10.35 -12.01
N LYS A 34 -11.69 -10.20 -12.41
CA LYS A 34 -11.24 -10.41 -13.80
C LYS A 34 -11.71 -11.75 -14.39
N LYS A 35 -11.80 -12.80 -13.56
CA LYS A 35 -12.22 -14.15 -13.98
C LYS A 35 -13.74 -14.34 -13.92
N LYS A 36 -14.45 -13.50 -13.16
CA LYS A 36 -15.89 -13.63 -12.89
C LYS A 36 -16.71 -12.73 -13.83
N ASP A 37 -16.34 -11.45 -13.91
CA ASP A 37 -17.02 -10.46 -14.72
C ASP A 37 -16.01 -9.41 -15.23
N ILE A 38 -15.71 -9.50 -16.52
CA ILE A 38 -14.74 -8.61 -17.17
C ILE A 38 -15.24 -7.17 -17.28
N ILE A 39 -16.55 -6.94 -17.31
CA ILE A 39 -17.14 -5.60 -17.42
C ILE A 39 -16.94 -4.85 -16.10
N ILE A 40 -17.29 -5.49 -14.98
CA ILE A 40 -17.06 -4.94 -13.64
C ILE A 40 -15.56 -4.71 -13.41
N TRP A 41 -14.72 -5.64 -13.84
CA TRP A 41 -13.27 -5.50 -13.76
C TRP A 41 -12.77 -4.24 -14.48
N TYR A 42 -13.22 -3.98 -15.72
CA TYR A 42 -12.86 -2.76 -16.45
C TYR A 42 -13.36 -1.49 -15.76
N LEU A 43 -14.60 -1.49 -15.26
CA LEU A 43 -15.17 -0.33 -14.54
C LEU A 43 -14.39 0.01 -13.26
N PHE A 44 -13.89 -1.01 -12.54
CA PHE A 44 -13.13 -0.83 -11.30
C PHE A 44 -11.62 -0.64 -11.50
N THR A 45 -11.11 -0.84 -12.72
CA THR A 45 -9.70 -0.65 -13.06
C THR A 45 -9.14 0.74 -12.68
N PRO A 46 -9.80 1.88 -12.97
CA PRO A 46 -9.29 3.19 -12.54
C PRO A 46 -9.19 3.31 -11.02
N PHE A 47 -10.17 2.80 -10.28
CA PHE A 47 -10.15 2.82 -8.81
C PHE A 47 -9.04 1.94 -8.23
N TYR A 48 -8.79 0.77 -8.83
CA TYR A 48 -7.68 -0.08 -8.46
C TYR A 48 -6.35 0.66 -8.59
N TRP A 49 -6.11 1.33 -9.72
CA TRP A 49 -4.86 2.09 -9.94
C TRP A 49 -4.70 3.29 -9.00
N ILE A 50 -5.80 3.95 -8.61
CA ILE A 50 -5.75 5.00 -7.57
C ILE A 50 -5.26 4.42 -6.25
N ILE A 51 -5.79 3.25 -5.85
CA ILE A 51 -5.38 2.58 -4.59
C ILE A 51 -3.92 2.15 -4.67
N VAL A 52 -3.48 1.58 -5.81
CA VAL A 52 -2.06 1.26 -6.07
C VAL A 52 -1.18 2.50 -5.93
N ALA A 53 -1.58 3.63 -6.50
CA ALA A 53 -0.81 4.88 -6.43
C ALA A 53 -0.72 5.41 -4.99
N ILE A 54 -1.82 5.41 -4.24
CA ILE A 54 -1.84 5.81 -2.82
C ILE A 54 -0.91 4.91 -2.00
N THR A 55 -1.00 3.59 -2.21
CA THR A 55 -0.12 2.64 -1.54
C THR A 55 1.34 2.92 -1.88
N PHE A 56 1.67 3.12 -3.15
CA PHE A 56 3.03 3.43 -3.58
C PHE A 56 3.59 4.71 -2.92
N ILE A 57 2.81 5.79 -2.89
CA ILE A 57 3.20 7.06 -2.26
C ILE A 57 3.52 6.89 -0.77
N ILE A 58 2.84 5.98 -0.08
CA ILE A 58 3.03 5.71 1.35
C ILE A 58 4.16 4.69 1.59
N SER A 59 4.25 3.66 0.76
CA SER A 59 5.26 2.59 0.89
C SER A 59 6.67 3.09 0.62
N VAL A 60 6.88 3.88 -0.43
CA VAL A 60 8.21 4.38 -0.81
C VAL A 60 8.92 5.10 0.34
N PRO A 61 8.35 6.15 0.97
CA PRO A 61 9.02 6.82 2.08
C PRO A 61 9.20 5.90 3.30
N TYR A 62 8.25 5.00 3.56
CA TYR A 62 8.36 4.02 4.65
C TYR A 62 9.53 3.06 4.45
N GLU A 63 9.70 2.51 3.25
CA GLU A 63 10.81 1.64 2.89
C GLU A 63 12.16 2.37 2.98
N PHE A 64 12.23 3.62 2.53
CA PHE A 64 13.44 4.44 2.66
C PHE A 64 13.84 4.68 4.11
N ILE A 65 12.88 4.86 5.02
CA ILE A 65 13.13 5.02 6.46
C ILE A 65 13.67 3.71 7.05
N ILE A 66 13.03 2.57 6.74
CA ILE A 66 13.46 1.25 7.23
C ILE A 66 14.84 0.87 6.69
N ALA A 67 15.08 1.03 5.39
CA ALA A 67 16.35 0.68 4.76
C ALA A 67 17.54 1.46 5.36
N ARG A 68 17.28 2.70 5.81
CA ARG A 68 18.26 3.55 6.53
C ARG A 68 18.41 3.20 8.02
N ASP A 69 17.52 2.42 8.60
CA ASP A 69 17.65 1.92 9.97
C ASP A 69 18.37 0.55 10.02
N ILE A 70 18.43 -0.19 8.90
CA ILE A 70 19.10 -1.50 8.79
C ILE A 70 20.61 -1.37 8.46
N HIS A 71 21.03 -0.26 7.84
CA HIS A 71 22.43 0.09 7.57
C HIS A 71 22.96 1.15 8.54
#